data_AF-A0A852Z2G6-F1
#
_entry.id   AF-A0A852Z2G6-F1
#
_cell.length_a   1.000
_cell.length_b   1.000
_cell.length_c   1.000
_cell.angle_alpha   90.00
_cell.angle_beta   90.00
_cell.angle_gamma   90.00
#
_symmetry.space_group_name_H-M   'P 1'
#
loop_
_entity.id
_entity.type
_entity.pdbx_description
1 polymer ?
#
loop_
_entity_poly.entity_id
_entity_poly.type
_entity_poly.pdbx_seq_one_letter_code
_entity_poly.pdbx_strand_id
1 'polypeptide(L)'
;MWVDGIHLKVRLEQDKVCLLVMVGVRADGNKELVALDDGHRESTESWLDLLRSCKRRGMRGPVLAVGDGALGFWAALREVFPDTREQRCWFHKIANVLNALPKSTQPGAKAALAEIWNAEDRKHAEAAAKAFTTAYGVK
;
A
#
# COMPACT_ATOMS: atom_id res chain seq x y z
N MET A 1 6.03 -7.85 3.00
CA MET A 1 6.61 -6.52 3.29
C MET A 1 5.55 -5.48 3.01
N TRP A 2 5.43 -4.49 3.89
CA TRP A 2 4.54 -3.35 3.74
C TRP A 2 5.36 -2.10 3.51
N VAL A 3 4.89 -1.23 2.62
CA VAL A 3 5.52 0.05 2.35
C VAL A 3 4.51 1.18 2.41
N ASP A 4 4.96 2.34 2.86
CA ASP A 4 4.17 3.58 2.84
C ASP A 4 5.07 4.82 2.74
N GLY A 5 4.49 5.92 2.27
CA GLY A 5 5.10 7.24 2.27
C GLY A 5 4.34 8.16 3.25
N ILE A 6 4.93 8.46 4.39
CA ILE A 6 4.32 9.24 5.47
C ILE A 6 4.76 10.69 5.35
N HIS A 7 3.82 11.62 5.19
CA HIS A 7 4.12 13.05 5.15
C HIS A 7 4.19 13.62 6.56
N LEU A 8 5.32 14.22 6.91
CA LEU A 8 5.52 14.87 8.20
C LEU A 8 5.42 16.39 8.08
N LYS A 9 4.82 17.02 9.08
CA LYS A 9 4.86 18.48 9.25
C LYS A 9 6.06 18.84 10.11
N VAL A 10 7.24 18.84 9.50
CA VAL A 10 8.48 19.31 10.13
C VAL A 10 8.76 20.75 9.70
N ARG A 11 9.23 21.59 10.63
CA ARG A 11 9.73 22.93 10.32
C ARG A 11 11.12 22.80 9.71
N LEU A 12 11.17 22.56 8.41
CA LEU A 12 12.38 22.63 7.60
C LEU A 12 12.22 23.77 6.60
N GLU A 13 13.31 24.36 6.14
CA GLU A 13 13.29 25.47 5.17
C GLU A 13 12.79 25.03 3.77
N GLN A 14 12.76 23.72 3.49
CA GLN A 14 12.27 23.13 2.25
C GLN A 14 10.99 22.32 2.47
N ASP A 15 10.23 22.14 1.39
CA ASP A 15 8.88 21.54 1.34
C ASP A 15 8.71 20.20 2.09
N LYS A 16 7.45 19.90 2.42
CA LYS A 16 6.98 18.73 3.20
C LYS A 16 7.82 17.47 2.99
N VAL A 17 8.59 17.08 4.01
CA VAL A 17 9.34 15.81 4.01
C VAL A 17 8.38 14.62 4.01
N CYS A 18 8.57 13.72 3.05
CA CYS A 18 7.95 12.40 3.05
C CYS A 18 8.97 11.37 3.53
N LEU A 19 8.60 10.57 4.53
CA LEU A 19 9.36 9.41 4.95
C LEU A 19 8.86 8.18 4.22
N LEU A 20 9.77 7.51 3.53
CA LEU A 20 9.55 6.21 2.92
C LEU A 20 9.80 5.14 3.98
N VAL A 21 8.80 4.32 4.27
CA VAL A 21 8.85 3.34 5.36
C VAL A 21 8.68 1.94 4.79
N MET A 22 9.53 1.00 5.21
CA MET A 22 9.44 -0.42 4.87
C MET A 22 9.37 -1.28 6.12
N VAL A 23 8.27 -2.02 6.28
CA VAL A 23 8.08 -2.97 7.38
C VAL A 23 8.04 -4.40 6.83
N GLY A 24 8.95 -5.24 7.31
CA GLY A 24 9.02 -6.67 7.01
C GLY A 24 8.17 -7.49 7.98
N VAL A 25 7.69 -8.64 7.52
CA VAL A 25 7.17 -9.70 8.38
C VAL A 25 7.86 -10.99 7.97
N ARG A 26 8.46 -11.65 8.95
CA ARG A 26 9.15 -12.93 8.77
C ARG A 26 8.15 -14.10 8.83
N ALA A 27 8.58 -15.29 8.40
CA ALA A 27 7.72 -16.48 8.37
C ALA A 27 7.23 -16.92 9.76
N ASP A 28 7.94 -16.51 10.82
CA ASP A 28 7.56 -16.72 12.23
C ASP A 28 6.56 -15.67 12.75
N GLY A 29 6.15 -14.72 11.92
CA GLY A 29 5.22 -13.65 12.27
C GLY A 29 5.87 -12.39 12.86
N ASN A 30 7.19 -12.38 13.07
CA ASN A 30 7.87 -11.21 13.64
C ASN A 30 7.89 -10.04 12.66
N LYS A 31 7.53 -8.85 13.17
CA LYS A 31 7.54 -7.58 12.44
C LYS A 31 8.87 -6.87 12.65
N GLU A 32 9.44 -6.35 11.58
CA GLU A 32 10.73 -5.66 11.62
C GLU A 32 10.67 -4.37 10.79
N LEU A 33 11.21 -3.28 11.32
CA LEU A 33 11.49 -2.09 10.51
C LEU A 33 12.71 -2.40 9.62
N VAL A 34 12.48 -2.56 8.32
CA VAL A 34 13.52 -2.94 7.35
C VAL A 34 14.32 -1.71 6.94
N ALA A 35 13.62 -0.61 6.68
CA ALA A 35 14.21 0.63 6.24
C ALA A 35 13.27 1.81 6.54
N LEU A 36 13.89 2.96 6.76
CA LEU A 36 13.24 4.26 6.84
C LEU A 36 14.21 5.28 6.24
N ASP A 37 13.71 6.08 5.31
CA ASP A 37 14.51 7.11 4.64
C ASP A 37 13.62 8.30 4.26
N ASP A 38 14.22 9.48 4.10
CA ASP A 38 13.51 10.60 3.50
C ASP A 38 13.50 10.50 1.97
N GLY A 39 12.49 11.09 1.34
CA GLY A 39 12.38 11.09 -0.10
C GLY A 39 11.04 11.60 -0.59
N HIS A 40 10.68 11.22 -1.81
CA HIS A 40 9.42 11.59 -2.43
C HIS A 40 8.60 10.34 -2.72
N ARG A 41 7.40 10.26 -2.14
CA ARG A 41 6.49 9.10 -2.26
C ARG A 41 6.25 8.64 -3.71
N GLU A 42 6.12 9.57 -4.63
CA GLU A 42 5.83 9.30 -6.05
C GLU A 42 7.09 9.13 -6.90
N SER A 43 8.29 9.32 -6.33
CA SER A 43 9.56 9.22 -7.06
C SER A 43 10.06 7.78 -7.10
N THR A 44 10.12 7.21 -8.30
CA THR A 44 10.78 5.91 -8.54
C THR A 44 12.23 5.93 -8.07
N GLU A 45 12.95 7.04 -8.29
CA GLU A 45 14.35 7.19 -7.88
C GLU A 45 14.53 7.02 -6.37
N SER A 46 13.71 7.72 -5.57
CA SER A 46 13.78 7.63 -4.10
C SER A 46 13.53 6.19 -3.61
N TRP A 47 12.60 5.47 -4.25
CA TRP A 47 12.37 4.06 -3.92
C TRP A 47 13.48 3.14 -4.40
N LEU A 48 14.10 3.41 -5.57
CA LEU A 48 15.24 2.65 -6.06
C LEU A 48 16.43 2.76 -5.12
N ASP A 49 16.74 3.96 -4.64
CA ASP A 49 17.84 4.18 -3.70
C ASP A 49 17.65 3.38 -2.42
N LEU A 50 16.45 3.45 -1.83
CA LEU A 50 16.11 2.71 -0.63
C LEU A 50 16.16 1.19 -0.83
N LEU A 51 15.55 0.68 -1.91
CA LEU A 51 15.50 -0.76 -2.20
C LEU A 51 16.89 -1.33 -2.55
N ARG A 52 17.68 -0.62 -3.35
CA ARG A 52 19.06 -1.00 -3.68
C ARG A 52 19.94 -0.96 -2.44
N SER A 53 19.77 0.02 -1.56
CA SER A 53 20.45 0.07 -0.26
C SER A 53 20.13 -1.17 0.58
N CYS A 54 18.85 -1.56 0.69
CA CYS A 54 18.46 -2.77 1.39
C CYS A 54 19.05 -4.03 0.76
N LYS A 55 19.04 -4.15 -0.57
CA LYS A 55 19.64 -5.28 -1.30
C LYS A 55 21.15 -5.39 -1.03
N ARG A 56 21.88 -4.26 -1.05
CA ARG A 56 23.31 -4.22 -0.70
C ARG A 56 23.58 -4.66 0.74
N ARG A 57 22.67 -4.37 1.67
CA ARG A 57 22.74 -4.83 3.08
C ARG A 57 22.32 -6.29 3.27
N GLY A 58 22.08 -7.04 2.18
CA GLY A 58 21.76 -8.47 2.23
C GLY A 58 20.26 -8.80 2.29
N MET A 59 19.38 -7.81 2.12
CA MET A 59 17.95 -8.08 2.03
C MET A 59 17.65 -8.89 0.76
N ARG A 60 17.02 -10.05 0.95
CA ARG A 60 16.46 -10.85 -0.15
C ARG A 60 15.11 -10.28 -0.58
N GLY A 61 14.73 -10.51 -1.83
CA GLY A 61 13.43 -10.12 -2.35
C GLY A 61 12.28 -10.70 -1.50
N PRO A 62 11.31 -9.88 -1.06
CA PRO A 62 10.17 -10.40 -0.32
C PRO A 62 9.25 -11.21 -1.23
N VAL A 63 8.53 -12.19 -0.67
CA VAL A 63 7.54 -12.97 -1.45
C VAL A 63 6.36 -12.10 -1.90
N LEU A 64 5.99 -11.10 -1.08
CA LEU A 64 4.90 -10.18 -1.32
C LEU A 64 5.26 -8.78 -0.81
N ALA A 65 5.05 -7.77 -1.65
CA ALA A 65 5.05 -6.36 -1.27
C ALA A 65 3.62 -5.81 -1.29
N VAL A 66 3.27 -5.10 -0.22
CA VAL A 66 1.96 -4.49 0.00
C VAL A 66 2.15 -2.98 0.15
N GLY A 67 1.51 -2.19 -0.70
CA GLY A 67 1.68 -0.73 -0.72
C GLY A 67 0.45 0.00 -1.24
N ASP A 68 0.51 1.33 -1.22
CA ASP A 68 -0.53 2.18 -1.82
C ASP A 68 -0.32 2.46 -3.33
N GLY A 69 -1.14 3.37 -3.89
CA GLY A 69 -1.37 3.84 -5.27
C GLY A 69 -0.12 4.19 -5.99
N ALA A 70 0.72 4.84 -5.21
CA ALA A 70 1.84 5.61 -5.65
C ALA A 70 2.70 4.84 -6.65
N LEU A 71 2.89 5.45 -7.82
CA LEU A 71 3.46 4.80 -8.98
C LEU A 71 4.96 4.51 -8.79
N GLY A 72 5.66 5.35 -8.01
CA GLY A 72 7.11 5.29 -7.83
C GLY A 72 7.62 3.97 -7.24
N PHE A 73 6.96 3.46 -6.19
CA PHE A 73 7.40 2.23 -5.53
C PHE A 73 7.31 1.00 -6.44
N TRP A 74 6.21 0.85 -7.17
CA TRP A 74 5.97 -0.34 -8.00
C TRP A 74 6.96 -0.44 -9.15
N ALA A 75 7.32 0.69 -9.76
CA ALA A 75 8.38 0.72 -10.77
C ALA A 75 9.74 0.29 -10.19
N ALA A 76 10.12 0.85 -9.03
CA ALA A 76 11.37 0.51 -8.37
C ALA A 76 11.43 -0.95 -7.90
N LEU A 77 10.32 -1.49 -7.40
CA LEU A 77 10.23 -2.87 -6.94
C LEU A 77 10.47 -3.88 -8.06
N ARG A 78 9.83 -3.67 -9.23
CA ARG A 78 9.99 -4.52 -10.41
C ARG A 78 11.43 -4.56 -10.90
N GLU A 79 12.17 -3.47 -10.71
CA GLU A 79 13.59 -3.41 -11.09
C GLU A 79 14.48 -4.14 -10.07
N VAL A 80 14.32 -3.88 -8.78
CA VAL A 80 15.25 -4.38 -7.75
C VAL A 80 14.95 -5.84 -7.37
N PHE A 81 13.67 -6.21 -7.33
CA PHE A 81 13.17 -7.52 -6.90
C PHE A 81 12.02 -8.01 -7.80
N PRO A 82 12.30 -8.35 -9.07
CA PRO A 82 11.28 -8.66 -10.09
C PRO A 82 10.34 -9.82 -9.76
N ASP A 83 10.80 -10.78 -8.95
CA ASP A 83 9.99 -11.95 -8.54
C ASP A 83 9.03 -11.64 -7.38
N THR A 84 9.10 -10.44 -6.81
CA THR A 84 8.22 -10.02 -5.71
C THR A 84 6.80 -9.82 -6.22
N ARG A 85 5.82 -10.48 -5.62
CA ARG A 85 4.41 -10.24 -5.93
C ARG A 85 3.95 -8.89 -5.41
N GLU A 86 3.10 -8.23 -6.17
CA GLU A 86 2.53 -6.93 -5.83
C GLU A 86 1.10 -7.07 -5.31
N GLN A 87 0.78 -6.36 -4.23
CA GLN A 87 -0.58 -6.24 -3.74
C GLN A 87 -0.89 -4.84 -3.23
N ARG A 88 -2.10 -4.39 -3.53
CA ARG A 88 -2.67 -3.15 -3.02
C ARG A 88 -3.01 -3.30 -1.54
N CYS A 89 -2.59 -2.33 -0.73
CA CYS A 89 -2.97 -2.30 0.68
C CYS A 89 -4.48 -2.07 0.85
N TRP A 90 -5.14 -2.98 1.56
CA TRP A 90 -6.58 -2.87 1.84
C TRP A 90 -6.93 -1.60 2.60
N PHE A 91 -6.14 -1.22 3.61
CA PHE A 91 -6.37 -0.01 4.39
C PHE A 91 -6.46 1.24 3.50
N HIS A 92 -5.46 1.43 2.64
CA HIS A 92 -5.45 2.55 1.69
C HIS A 92 -6.55 2.44 0.64
N LYS A 93 -6.81 1.24 0.11
CA LYS A 93 -7.87 1.04 -0.89
C LYS A 93 -9.26 1.38 -0.33
N ILE A 94 -9.55 0.95 0.90
CA ILE A 94 -10.80 1.26 1.60
C ILE A 94 -10.91 2.77 1.80
N ALA A 95 -9.86 3.43 2.32
CA ALA A 95 -9.86 4.87 2.51
C ALA A 95 -10.12 5.62 1.20
N ASN A 96 -9.48 5.22 0.09
CA ASN A 96 -9.69 5.85 -1.22
C ASN A 96 -11.13 5.71 -1.71
N VAL A 97 -11.76 4.54 -1.51
CA VAL A 97 -13.17 4.34 -1.87
C VAL A 97 -14.10 5.18 -0.99
N LEU A 98 -13.90 5.15 0.33
CA LEU A 98 -14.74 5.91 1.26
C LEU A 98 -14.65 7.43 1.04
N ASN A 99 -13.46 7.93 0.68
CA ASN A 99 -13.26 9.35 0.37
C ASN A 99 -14.04 9.83 -0.85
N ALA A 100 -14.45 8.92 -1.75
CA ALA A 100 -15.30 9.24 -2.89
C ALA A 100 -16.81 9.21 -2.54
N LEU A 101 -17.18 8.84 -1.31
CA LEU A 101 -18.57 8.70 -0.87
C LEU A 101 -18.96 9.74 0.17
N PRO A 102 -20.25 10.16 0.23
CA PRO A 102 -20.75 11.00 1.30
C PRO A 102 -20.51 10.39 2.68
N LYS A 103 -20.12 11.23 3.67
CA LYS A 103 -19.83 10.77 5.03
C LYS A 103 -20.96 9.94 5.66
N SER A 104 -22.21 10.24 5.34
CA SER A 104 -23.39 9.54 5.84
C SER A 104 -23.48 8.08 5.38
N THR A 105 -22.93 7.75 4.21
CA THR A 105 -22.99 6.38 3.66
C THR A 105 -21.75 5.55 3.98
N GLN A 106 -20.67 6.19 4.44
CA GLN A 106 -19.38 5.54 4.70
C GLN A 106 -19.45 4.36 5.69
N PRO A 107 -20.21 4.39 6.80
CA PRO A 107 -20.30 3.24 7.70
C PRO A 107 -20.82 1.97 7.01
N GLY A 108 -21.91 2.10 6.24
CA GLY A 108 -22.48 0.99 5.47
C GLY A 108 -21.56 0.55 4.34
N ALA A 109 -20.96 1.51 3.62
CA ALA A 109 -20.01 1.20 2.55
C ALA A 109 -18.78 0.45 3.08
N LYS A 110 -18.26 0.82 4.26
CA LYS A 110 -17.14 0.12 4.89
C LYS A 110 -17.49 -1.33 5.24
N ALA A 111 -18.70 -1.58 5.75
CA ALA A 111 -19.18 -2.93 6.02
C ALA A 111 -19.31 -3.74 4.73
N ALA A 112 -19.92 -3.17 3.67
CA ALA A 112 -20.05 -3.83 2.38
C ALA A 112 -18.71 -4.11 1.69
N LEU A 113 -17.71 -3.22 1.83
CA LEU A 113 -16.36 -3.51 1.36
C LEU A 113 -15.72 -4.68 2.13
N ALA A 114 -16.05 -4.86 3.42
CA ALA A 114 -15.50 -5.94 4.24
C ALA A 114 -15.90 -7.33 3.75
N GLU A 115 -17.11 -7.44 3.21
CA GLU A 115 -17.57 -8.66 2.55
C GLU A 115 -16.68 -9.08 1.37
N ILE A 116 -15.96 -8.14 0.74
CA ILE A 116 -15.06 -8.45 -0.39
C ILE A 116 -13.79 -9.16 0.08
N TRP A 117 -13.10 -8.62 1.09
CA TRP A 117 -11.80 -9.20 1.52
C TRP A 117 -11.95 -10.33 2.54
N ASN A 118 -13.11 -10.46 3.18
CA ASN A 118 -13.44 -11.59 4.05
C ASN A 118 -14.17 -12.73 3.31
N ALA A 119 -14.43 -12.58 2.00
CA ALA A 119 -15.07 -13.62 1.21
C ALA A 119 -14.27 -14.94 1.25
N GLU A 120 -15.00 -16.06 1.29
CA GLU A 120 -14.41 -17.41 1.35
C GLU A 120 -13.51 -17.71 0.14
N ASP A 121 -13.90 -17.22 -1.03
CA ASP A 121 -13.15 -17.40 -2.27
C ASP A 121 -13.29 -16.19 -3.20
N ARG A 122 -12.58 -16.27 -4.33
CA ARG A 122 -12.58 -15.23 -5.36
C ARG A 122 -13.96 -14.99 -5.98
N LYS A 123 -14.76 -16.03 -6.19
CA LYS A 123 -16.08 -15.90 -6.82
C LYS A 123 -17.02 -15.10 -5.91
N HIS A 124 -16.99 -15.40 -4.61
CA HIS A 124 -17.75 -14.66 -3.61
C HIS A 124 -17.26 -13.22 -3.47
N ALA A 125 -15.93 -12.99 -3.51
CA ALA A 125 -15.35 -11.65 -3.51
C ALA A 125 -15.80 -10.81 -4.72
N GLU A 126 -15.80 -11.39 -5.93
CA GLU A 126 -16.26 -10.73 -7.16
C GLU A 126 -17.76 -10.43 -7.13
N ALA A 127 -18.57 -11.33 -6.56
CA ALA A 127 -19.99 -11.09 -6.36
C ALA A 127 -20.25 -9.95 -5.36
N ALA A 128 -19.53 -9.93 -4.22
CA ALA A 128 -19.60 -8.85 -3.24
C ALA A 128 -19.15 -7.50 -3.84
N ALA A 129 -18.08 -7.50 -4.65
CA ALA A 129 -17.63 -6.29 -5.36
C ALA A 129 -18.69 -5.76 -6.32
N LYS A 130 -19.37 -6.64 -7.08
CA LYS A 130 -20.47 -6.25 -7.95
C LYS A 130 -21.65 -5.66 -7.17
N ALA A 131 -22.02 -6.30 -6.06
CA ALA A 131 -23.07 -5.80 -5.17
C ALA A 131 -22.72 -4.41 -4.60
N PHE A 132 -21.47 -4.20 -4.18
CA PHE A 132 -20.97 -2.91 -3.74
C PHE A 132 -21.12 -1.84 -4.84
N THR A 133 -20.70 -2.14 -6.07
CA THR A 133 -20.85 -1.21 -7.20
C THR A 133 -22.31 -0.90 -7.51
N THR A 134 -23.23 -1.87 -7.42
CA THR A 134 -24.67 -1.59 -7.60
C THR A 134 -25.23 -0.67 -6.52
N ALA A 135 -24.77 -0.81 -5.27
CA ALA A 135 -25.26 -0.02 -4.14
C ALA A 135 -24.66 1.39 -4.05
N TYR A 136 -23.37 1.55 -4.42
CA TYR A 136 -22.59 2.77 -4.18
C TYR A 136 -21.96 3.38 -5.44
N GLY A 137 -22.09 2.73 -6.60
CA GLY A 137 -21.59 3.26 -7.87
C GLY A 137 -22.35 4.52 -8.31
N VAL A 138 -21.67 5.35 -9.09
CA VAL A 138 -22.29 6.51 -9.75
C VAL A 138 -23.29 5.97 -10.78
N LYS A 139 -24.53 6.48 -10.74
CA LYS A 139 -25.55 6.21 -11.77
C LYS A 139 -25.30 7.05 -13.01
#